data_AF-A0AA92V435-F1
#
_entry.id   AF-A0AA92V435-F1
#
_cell.length_a   1.000
_cell.length_b   1.000
_cell.length_c   1.000
_cell.angle_alpha   90.00
_cell.angle_beta   90.00
_cell.angle_gamma   90.00
#
_symmetry.space_group_name_H-M   'P 1'
#
loop_
_entity.id
_entity.type
_entity.pdbx_description
1 polymer ?
#
loop_
_entity_poly.entity_id
_entity_poly.type
_entity_poly.pdbx_seq_one_letter_code
_entity_poly.pdbx_strand_id
1 'polypeptide(L)'
;MLINNKKVIAVKKFPYSYASYSVESRPEDESYEHDIVRICYRRALSFLKQNENSTDDDLKMQVITLKYLLFRFVNNRFRKFISTKELISNLKDRGFENINTTKFRTAVIGKLRDADVIISSNSKGYKIPATKSELYDYVNFEQSIILPIVARLVKSRNLLYEGTEGNFDLFARDEYKQLVSMLGKQLL
;
A
#
# COMPACT_ATOMS: atom_id res chain seq x y z
N MET A 1 -48.24 3.32 -33.30
CA MET A 1 -47.21 3.78 -32.35
C MET A 1 -46.27 2.60 -32.11
N LEU A 2 -45.08 2.61 -32.74
CA LEU A 2 -44.15 1.47 -32.77
C LEU A 2 -43.34 1.41 -31.47
N ILE A 3 -43.59 0.40 -30.63
CA ILE A 3 -42.76 0.09 -29.46
C ILE A 3 -41.52 -0.65 -29.95
N ASN A 4 -40.38 0.05 -29.96
CA ASN A 4 -39.11 -0.49 -30.45
C ASN A 4 -38.48 -1.38 -29.37
N ASN A 5 -38.87 -2.66 -29.35
CA ASN A 5 -38.32 -3.71 -28.48
C ASN A 5 -36.89 -4.12 -28.92
N LYS A 6 -35.92 -3.20 -28.81
CA LYS A 6 -34.51 -3.54 -29.02
C LYS A 6 -34.01 -4.39 -27.86
N LYS A 7 -33.88 -5.71 -28.09
CA LYS A 7 -33.17 -6.62 -27.18
C LYS A 7 -31.71 -6.16 -27.08
N VAL A 8 -31.33 -5.62 -25.93
CA VAL A 8 -29.94 -5.25 -25.63
C VAL A 8 -29.20 -6.50 -25.17
N ILE A 9 -28.21 -6.95 -25.94
CA ILE A 9 -27.32 -8.04 -25.52
C ILE A 9 -26.16 -7.41 -24.74
N ALA A 10 -26.12 -7.63 -23.43
CA ALA A 10 -25.01 -7.20 -22.60
C ALA A 10 -23.83 -8.18 -22.72
N VAL A 11 -22.80 -7.81 -23.48
CA VAL A 11 -21.55 -8.57 -23.53
C VAL A 11 -20.74 -8.26 -22.26
N LYS A 12 -20.82 -9.15 -21.26
CA LYS A 12 -19.94 -9.08 -20.09
C LYS A 12 -18.55 -9.60 -20.44
N LYS A 13 -17.59 -8.70 -20.60
CA LYS A 13 -16.17 -9.05 -20.79
C LYS A 13 -15.53 -9.37 -19.44
N PHE A 14 -15.21 -10.64 -19.21
CA PHE A 14 -14.49 -11.11 -18.03
C PHE A 14 -13.13 -11.69 -18.44
N PRO A 15 -12.02 -11.43 -17.70
CA PRO A 15 -11.95 -10.54 -16.54
C PRO A 15 -12.12 -9.06 -16.91
N TYR A 16 -12.60 -8.26 -15.98
CA TYR A 16 -12.74 -6.83 -16.17
C TYR A 16 -11.34 -6.20 -16.22
N SER A 17 -11.09 -5.42 -17.28
CA SER A 17 -9.90 -4.58 -17.35
C SER A 17 -10.02 -3.46 -16.34
N TYR A 18 -8.95 -3.20 -15.60
CA TYR A 18 -8.90 -2.02 -14.73
C TYR A 18 -8.93 -0.72 -15.53
N ALA A 19 -8.58 -0.73 -16.82
CA ALA A 19 -8.65 0.46 -17.67
C ALA A 19 -10.10 0.84 -18.04
N SER A 20 -11.04 -0.11 -17.98
CA SER A 20 -12.46 0.08 -18.29
C SER A 20 -13.36 -0.04 -17.07
N TYR A 21 -12.78 0.01 -15.86
CA TYR A 21 -13.53 -0.15 -14.62
C TYR A 21 -14.18 1.18 -14.21
N SER A 22 -15.50 1.26 -14.30
CA SER A 22 -16.28 2.35 -13.71
C SER A 22 -16.58 2.03 -12.25
N VAL A 23 -16.15 2.88 -11.33
CA VAL A 23 -16.53 2.78 -9.91
C VAL A 23 -18.06 2.89 -9.76
N GLU A 24 -18.70 3.67 -10.64
CA GLU A 24 -20.11 4.05 -10.65
C GLU A 24 -21.11 2.92 -11.01
N SER A 25 -20.66 1.73 -11.43
CA SER A 25 -21.55 0.68 -11.97
C SER A 25 -21.94 -0.42 -10.98
N ARG A 26 -21.86 -0.18 -9.66
CA ARG A 26 -22.37 -1.11 -8.64
C ARG A 26 -23.31 -0.34 -7.71
N PRO A 27 -24.46 -0.93 -7.30
CA PRO A 27 -25.55 -0.18 -6.68
C PRO A 27 -25.08 0.62 -5.47
N GLU A 28 -25.68 1.80 -5.36
CA GLU A 28 -25.52 2.81 -4.33
C GLU A 28 -25.45 2.19 -2.93
N ASP A 29 -24.32 2.41 -2.26
CA ASP A 29 -24.33 2.62 -0.82
C ASP A 29 -23.76 4.03 -0.61
N GLU A 30 -24.57 4.94 -0.07
CA GLU A 30 -24.17 6.26 0.44
C GLU A 30 -23.23 6.11 1.65
N SER A 31 -22.07 5.50 1.44
CA SER A 31 -21.14 5.15 2.49
C SER A 31 -19.73 5.56 2.13
N TYR A 32 -18.97 5.96 3.16
CA TYR A 32 -17.54 6.26 3.08
C TYR A 32 -16.72 5.17 2.39
N GLU A 33 -17.22 3.93 2.27
CA GLU A 33 -16.55 2.85 1.53
C GLU A 33 -16.50 3.11 0.02
N HIS A 34 -17.52 3.77 -0.54
CA HIS A 34 -17.50 4.19 -1.94
C HIS A 34 -16.39 5.22 -2.20
N ASP A 35 -16.22 6.16 -1.28
CA ASP A 35 -15.14 7.15 -1.35
C ASP A 35 -13.75 6.49 -1.21
N ILE A 36 -13.59 5.54 -0.28
CA ILE A 36 -12.36 4.75 -0.14
C ILE A 36 -12.01 4.07 -1.46
N VAL A 37 -12.97 3.33 -2.04
CA VAL A 37 -12.79 2.63 -3.32
C VAL A 37 -12.39 3.62 -4.42
N ARG A 38 -13.09 4.75 -4.54
CA ARG A 38 -12.84 5.77 -5.56
C ARG A 38 -11.44 6.38 -5.42
N ILE A 39 -11.04 6.76 -4.21
CA ILE A 39 -9.74 7.38 -3.94
C ILE A 39 -8.62 6.38 -4.22
N CYS A 40 -8.69 5.17 -3.66
CA CYS A 40 -7.64 4.16 -3.81
C CYS A 40 -7.46 3.76 -5.28
N TYR A 41 -8.56 3.58 -6.01
CA TYR A 41 -8.53 3.29 -7.43
C TYR A 41 -7.91 4.44 -8.25
N ARG A 42 -8.32 5.69 -8.02
CA ARG A 42 -7.78 6.86 -8.75
C ARG A 42 -6.30 7.06 -8.50
N ARG A 43 -5.83 6.89 -7.25
CA ARG A 43 -4.41 6.99 -6.90
C ARG A 43 -3.58 5.92 -7.61
N ALA A 44 -4.05 4.67 -7.60
CA ALA A 44 -3.39 3.58 -8.33
C ALA A 44 -3.33 3.84 -9.85
N LEU A 45 -4.43 4.30 -10.45
CA LEU A 45 -4.44 4.64 -11.88
C LEU A 45 -3.50 5.80 -12.22
N SER A 46 -3.44 6.83 -11.37
CA SER A 46 -2.57 7.99 -11.60
C SER A 46 -1.11 7.55 -11.67
N PHE A 47 -0.68 6.70 -10.73
CA PHE A 47 0.66 6.14 -10.73
C PHE A 47 0.95 5.34 -12.00
N LEU A 48 0.04 4.46 -12.41
CA LEU A 48 0.20 3.66 -13.62
C LEU A 48 0.36 4.54 -14.87
N LYS A 49 -0.53 5.52 -15.05
CA LYS A 49 -0.48 6.43 -16.22
C LYS A 49 0.84 7.18 -16.34
N GLN A 50 1.43 7.57 -15.21
CA GLN A 50 2.68 8.33 -15.18
C GLN A 50 3.91 7.46 -15.45
N ASN A 51 3.85 6.15 -15.15
CA ASN A 51 5.03 5.29 -15.09
C ASN A 51 4.98 4.07 -16.03
N GLU A 52 3.89 3.86 -16.78
CA GLU A 52 3.67 2.65 -17.60
C GLU A 52 4.78 2.35 -18.62
N ASN A 53 5.42 3.40 -19.16
CA ASN A 53 6.47 3.30 -20.16
C ASN A 53 7.89 3.49 -19.60
N SER A 54 8.05 3.39 -18.28
CA SER A 54 9.36 3.57 -17.65
C SER A 54 10.34 2.47 -18.06
N THR A 55 11.60 2.85 -18.31
CA THR A 55 12.70 1.93 -18.57
C THR A 55 13.44 1.50 -17.30
N ASP A 56 13.19 2.18 -16.17
CA ASP A 56 13.78 1.87 -14.87
C ASP A 56 13.18 0.57 -14.29
N ASP A 57 14.04 -0.34 -13.85
CA ASP A 57 13.62 -1.68 -13.43
C ASP A 57 12.84 -1.67 -12.11
N ASP A 58 13.17 -0.76 -11.19
CA ASP A 58 12.41 -0.61 -9.94
C ASP A 58 10.99 -0.09 -10.23
N LEU A 59 10.85 0.92 -11.09
CA LEU A 59 9.55 1.40 -11.56
C LEU A 59 8.77 0.33 -12.31
N LYS A 60 9.40 -0.49 -13.17
CA LYS A 60 8.72 -1.61 -13.83
C LYS A 60 8.18 -2.61 -12.80
N MET A 61 8.96 -2.97 -11.78
CA MET A 61 8.49 -3.85 -10.70
C MET A 61 7.30 -3.25 -9.95
N GLN A 62 7.32 -1.94 -9.68
CA GLN A 62 6.21 -1.21 -9.07
C GLN A 62 4.96 -1.24 -9.94
N VAL A 63 5.08 -0.94 -11.24
CA VAL A 63 3.99 -0.98 -12.21
C VAL A 63 3.37 -2.37 -12.31
N ILE A 64 4.20 -3.42 -12.43
CA ILE A 64 3.74 -4.81 -12.53
C ILE A 64 3.00 -5.22 -11.26
N THR A 65 3.58 -4.94 -10.09
CA THR A 65 2.97 -5.26 -8.79
C THR A 65 1.64 -4.55 -8.63
N LEU A 66 1.58 -3.26 -8.97
CA LEU A 66 0.37 -2.46 -8.85
C LEU A 66 -0.71 -2.94 -9.84
N LYS A 67 -0.35 -3.27 -11.08
CA LYS A 67 -1.27 -3.89 -12.05
C LYS A 67 -1.87 -5.18 -11.50
N TYR A 68 -1.08 -6.01 -10.81
CA TYR A 68 -1.58 -7.25 -10.23
C TYR A 68 -2.55 -6.99 -9.05
N LEU A 69 -2.17 -6.10 -8.14
CA LEU A 69 -3.05 -5.68 -7.02
C LEU A 69 -4.37 -5.08 -7.54
N LEU A 70 -4.30 -4.22 -8.55
CA LEU A 70 -5.45 -3.56 -9.16
C LEU A 70 -6.35 -4.53 -9.92
N PHE A 71 -5.76 -5.50 -10.63
CA PHE A 71 -6.51 -6.61 -11.21
C PHE A 71 -7.30 -7.37 -10.15
N ARG A 72 -6.68 -7.66 -8.99
CA ARG A 72 -7.36 -8.34 -7.89
C ARG A 72 -8.45 -7.49 -7.26
N PHE A 73 -8.20 -6.20 -7.10
CA PHE A 73 -9.18 -5.25 -6.60
C PHE A 73 -10.42 -5.19 -7.51
N VAL A 74 -10.23 -4.98 -8.81
CA VAL A 74 -11.34 -4.86 -9.76
C VAL A 74 -12.15 -6.15 -9.86
N ASN A 75 -11.48 -7.30 -9.93
CA ASN A 75 -12.13 -8.58 -10.18
C ASN A 75 -12.56 -9.32 -8.91
N ASN A 76 -12.00 -8.99 -7.74
CA ASN A 76 -12.15 -9.75 -6.49
C ASN A 76 -11.90 -8.89 -5.23
N ARG A 77 -12.44 -7.66 -5.16
CA ARG A 77 -12.13 -6.70 -4.07
C ARG A 77 -12.33 -7.17 -2.64
N PHE A 78 -13.19 -8.16 -2.36
CA PHE A 78 -13.42 -8.64 -0.99
C PHE A 78 -12.62 -9.91 -0.65
N ARG A 79 -11.76 -10.38 -1.56
CA ARG A 79 -10.88 -11.53 -1.27
C ARG A 79 -9.73 -11.14 -0.32
N LYS A 80 -9.12 -12.19 0.23
CA LYS A 80 -7.92 -12.15 1.09
C LYS A 80 -6.78 -11.37 0.44
N PHE A 81 -5.92 -10.81 1.29
CA PHE A 81 -4.66 -10.16 0.92
C PHE A 81 -3.77 -11.09 0.06
N ILE A 82 -3.00 -10.48 -0.84
CA ILE A 82 -2.06 -11.21 -1.70
C ILE A 82 -0.72 -11.33 -0.98
N SER A 83 -0.21 -12.55 -0.83
CA SER A 83 1.00 -12.79 -0.05
C SER A 83 2.23 -12.17 -0.71
N THR A 84 3.22 -11.78 0.10
CA THR A 84 4.52 -11.29 -0.41
C THR A 84 5.17 -12.31 -1.36
N LYS A 85 5.08 -13.61 -1.03
CA LYS A 85 5.66 -14.69 -1.84
C LYS A 85 5.03 -14.73 -3.23
N GLU A 86 3.71 -14.59 -3.30
CA GLU A 86 2.97 -14.57 -4.56
C GLU A 86 3.33 -13.36 -5.43
N LEU A 87 3.43 -12.17 -4.83
CA LEU A 87 3.84 -10.95 -5.55
C LEU A 87 5.28 -11.04 -6.05
N ILE A 88 6.21 -11.56 -5.23
CA ILE A 88 7.60 -11.78 -5.65
C ILE A 88 7.67 -12.83 -6.76
N SER A 89 6.92 -13.93 -6.65
CA SER A 89 6.86 -14.96 -7.71
C SER A 89 6.38 -14.35 -9.02
N ASN A 90 5.35 -13.50 -8.98
CA ASN A 90 4.82 -12.82 -10.16
C ASN A 90 5.88 -11.93 -10.86
N LEU A 91 6.78 -11.31 -10.09
CA LEU A 91 7.90 -10.53 -10.64
C LEU A 91 8.98 -11.44 -11.24
N LYS A 92 9.31 -12.54 -10.57
CA LYS A 92 10.27 -13.54 -11.09
C LYS A 92 9.81 -14.14 -12.40
N ASP A 93 8.52 -14.49 -12.50
CA ASP A 93 7.91 -15.01 -13.74
C ASP A 93 7.98 -14.02 -14.91
N ARG A 94 8.31 -12.74 -14.64
CA ARG A 94 8.50 -11.65 -15.63
C ARG A 94 9.96 -11.27 -15.83
N GLY A 95 10.90 -12.09 -15.34
CA GLY A 95 12.34 -11.92 -15.54
C GLY A 95 13.05 -11.05 -14.50
N PHE A 96 12.37 -10.64 -13.42
CA PHE A 96 13.03 -9.92 -12.33
C PHE A 96 13.60 -10.91 -11.30
N GLU A 97 14.90 -11.15 -11.38
CA GLU A 97 15.60 -12.08 -10.50
C GLU A 97 16.08 -11.45 -9.19
N ASN A 98 16.44 -12.29 -8.22
CA ASN A 98 17.09 -11.89 -6.96
C ASN A 98 16.28 -10.90 -6.08
N ILE A 99 14.95 -10.89 -6.21
CA ILE A 99 14.08 -10.10 -5.32
C ILE A 99 13.87 -10.85 -4.00
N ASN A 100 14.46 -10.33 -2.93
CA ASN A 100 14.16 -10.75 -1.56
C ASN A 100 13.03 -9.91 -0.95
N THR A 101 12.49 -10.37 0.18
CA THR A 101 11.39 -9.69 0.90
C THR A 101 11.71 -8.25 1.27
N THR A 102 12.94 -7.97 1.70
CA THR A 102 13.35 -6.62 2.11
C THR A 102 13.35 -5.67 0.92
N LYS A 103 13.99 -6.06 -0.20
CA LYS A 103 14.01 -5.30 -1.45
C LYS A 103 12.59 -5.06 -1.96
N PHE A 104 11.74 -6.09 -1.96
CA PHE A 104 10.34 -5.94 -2.35
C PHE A 104 9.60 -4.92 -1.47
N ARG A 105 9.78 -4.98 -0.16
CA ARG A 105 9.11 -4.05 0.77
C ARG A 105 9.58 -2.61 0.59
N THR A 106 10.88 -2.37 0.43
CA THR A 106 11.43 -1.02 0.37
C THR A 106 11.33 -0.41 -1.03
N ALA A 107 11.75 -1.13 -2.07
CA ALA A 107 11.83 -0.61 -3.44
C ALA A 107 10.51 -0.71 -4.22
N VAL A 108 9.59 -1.59 -3.82
CA VAL A 108 8.30 -1.75 -4.50
C VAL A 108 7.17 -1.17 -3.66
N ILE A 109 6.85 -1.78 -2.51
CA ILE A 109 5.70 -1.35 -1.71
C ILE A 109 5.91 0.03 -1.07
N GLY A 110 7.09 0.27 -0.50
CA GLY A 110 7.45 1.56 0.09
C GLY A 110 7.36 2.68 -0.94
N LYS A 111 7.99 2.50 -2.11
CA LYS A 111 7.94 3.48 -3.21
C LYS A 111 6.55 3.72 -3.78
N LEU A 112 5.70 2.70 -3.84
CA LEU A 112 4.30 2.90 -4.21
C LEU A 112 3.56 3.78 -3.19
N ARG A 113 3.80 3.58 -1.89
CA ARG A 113 3.21 4.41 -0.82
C ARG A 113 3.75 5.83 -0.81
N ASP A 114 5.05 6.00 -1.00
CA ASP A 114 5.72 7.31 -1.14
C ASP A 114 5.12 8.09 -2.32
N ALA A 115 4.63 7.40 -3.35
CA ALA A 115 3.98 7.96 -4.54
C ALA A 115 2.44 8.03 -4.43
N ASP A 116 1.90 8.21 -3.23
CA ASP A 116 0.46 8.36 -2.92
C ASP A 116 -0.43 7.15 -3.25
N VAL A 117 0.14 5.97 -3.57
CA VAL A 117 -0.68 4.77 -3.80
C VAL A 117 -1.07 4.14 -2.45
N ILE A 118 -2.37 4.09 -2.19
CA ILE A 118 -2.91 3.52 -0.96
C ILE A 118 -2.89 1.99 -1.05
N ILE A 119 -2.03 1.36 -0.25
CA ILE A 119 -1.89 -0.10 -0.16
C ILE A 119 -1.95 -0.51 1.31
N SER A 120 -3.00 -1.25 1.67
CA SER A 120 -3.12 -1.87 2.98
C SER A 120 -2.19 -3.07 3.10
N SER A 121 -1.64 -3.25 4.30
CA SER A 121 -0.80 -4.40 4.67
C SER A 121 -1.28 -5.07 5.94
N ASN A 122 -1.06 -6.36 6.02
CA ASN A 122 -1.07 -7.10 7.28
C ASN A 122 -0.11 -8.30 7.18
N SER A 123 -0.12 -9.16 8.20
CA SER A 123 0.70 -10.38 8.24
C SER A 123 0.46 -11.34 7.06
N LYS A 124 -0.69 -11.24 6.38
CA LYS A 124 -1.06 -12.09 5.24
C LYS A 124 -0.61 -11.51 3.89
N GLY A 125 -0.29 -10.22 3.81
CA GLY A 125 0.27 -9.59 2.62
C GLY A 125 -0.29 -8.20 2.32
N TYR A 126 -0.55 -7.94 1.03
CA TYR A 126 -0.88 -6.61 0.51
C TYR A 126 -2.19 -6.58 -0.28
N LYS A 127 -2.83 -5.41 -0.29
CA LYS A 127 -4.09 -5.18 -1.03
C LYS A 127 -4.36 -3.69 -1.23
N ILE A 128 -5.03 -3.33 -2.33
CA ILE A 128 -5.66 -2.01 -2.47
C ILE A 128 -6.96 -2.03 -1.66
N PRO A 129 -7.13 -1.17 -0.65
CA PRO A 129 -8.27 -1.28 0.26
C PRO A 129 -9.59 -0.92 -0.41
N ALA A 130 -10.62 -1.68 -0.09
CA ALA A 130 -12.00 -1.47 -0.52
C ALA A 130 -12.93 -1.15 0.66
N THR A 131 -12.50 -1.41 1.90
CA THR A 131 -13.31 -1.24 3.11
C THR A 131 -12.54 -0.50 4.19
N LYS A 132 -13.25 0.07 5.16
CA LYS A 132 -12.61 0.70 6.33
C LYS A 132 -11.81 -0.30 7.17
N SER A 133 -12.29 -1.56 7.25
CA SER A 133 -11.61 -2.61 8.03
C SER A 133 -10.21 -2.88 7.49
N GLU A 134 -10.03 -2.83 6.17
CA GLU A 134 -8.73 -3.06 5.54
C GLU A 134 -7.75 -1.90 5.79
N LEU A 135 -8.26 -0.69 6.00
CA LEU A 135 -7.46 0.46 6.43
C LEU A 135 -7.07 0.34 7.91
N TYR A 136 -7.99 -0.12 8.77
CA TYR A 136 -7.66 -0.38 10.18
C TYR A 136 -6.67 -1.54 10.34
N ASP A 137 -6.80 -2.61 9.55
CA ASP A 137 -5.82 -3.70 9.50
C ASP A 137 -4.40 -3.16 9.21
N TYR A 138 -4.30 -2.20 8.29
CA TYR A 138 -3.05 -1.54 7.95
C TYR A 138 -2.49 -0.74 9.13
N VAL A 139 -3.29 0.14 9.74
CA VAL A 139 -2.85 0.94 10.90
C VAL A 139 -2.41 0.03 12.06
N ASN A 140 -3.20 -0.99 12.38
CA ASN A 140 -2.89 -1.93 13.46
C ASN A 140 -1.60 -2.71 13.18
N PHE A 141 -1.38 -3.12 11.93
CA PHE A 141 -0.16 -3.81 11.54
C PHE A 141 1.07 -2.92 11.67
N GLU A 142 1.03 -1.69 11.14
CA GLU A 142 2.16 -0.76 11.25
C GLU A 142 2.42 -0.37 12.71
N GLN A 143 1.37 -0.13 13.50
CA GLN A 143 1.49 0.13 14.93
C GLN A 143 2.21 -1.02 15.66
N SER A 144 1.89 -2.27 15.35
CA SER A 144 2.54 -3.45 15.96
C SER A 144 4.05 -3.54 15.68
N ILE A 145 4.52 -2.89 14.62
CA ILE A 145 5.94 -2.86 14.22
C ILE A 145 6.62 -1.61 14.79
N ILE A 146 6.00 -0.44 14.65
CA ILE A 146 6.58 0.85 15.01
C ILE A 146 6.75 0.97 16.52
N LEU A 147 5.73 0.63 17.32
CA LEU A 147 5.77 0.85 18.78
C LEU A 147 6.94 0.11 19.46
N PRO A 148 7.21 -1.18 19.19
CA PRO A 148 8.38 -1.85 19.78
C PRO A 148 9.72 -1.27 19.33
N ILE A 149 9.82 -0.75 18.10
CA ILE A 149 11.05 -0.12 17.60
C ILE A 149 11.31 1.17 18.37
N VAL A 150 10.29 2.03 18.47
CA VAL A 150 10.38 3.30 19.21
C VAL A 150 10.69 3.05 20.69
N ALA A 151 9.98 2.13 21.34
CA ALA A 151 10.19 1.82 22.75
C ALA A 151 11.63 1.35 23.04
N ARG A 152 12.23 0.53 22.15
CA ARG A 152 13.62 0.10 22.28
C ARG A 152 14.61 1.25 22.11
N LEU A 153 14.39 2.13 21.13
CA LEU A 153 15.24 3.31 20.91
C LEU A 153 15.24 4.24 22.13
N VAL A 154 14.05 4.56 22.67
CA VAL A 154 13.91 5.40 23.86
C VAL A 154 14.58 4.75 25.07
N LYS A 155 14.37 3.44 25.27
CA LYS A 155 15.01 2.69 26.36
C LYS A 155 16.54 2.74 26.27
N SER A 156 17.12 2.51 25.10
CA SER A 156 18.56 2.60 24.89
C SER A 156 19.11 3.99 25.19
N ARG A 157 18.41 5.04 24.75
CA ARG A 157 18.78 6.43 25.04
C ARG A 157 18.78 6.71 26.54
N ASN A 158 17.70 6.35 27.25
CA ASN A 158 17.59 6.59 28.69
C ASN A 158 18.66 5.84 29.50
N LEU A 159 18.91 4.56 29.19
CA LEU A 159 19.95 3.78 29.88
C LEU A 159 21.35 4.40 29.74
N LEU A 160 21.69 4.90 28.54
CA LEU A 160 22.98 5.53 28.30
C LEU A 160 23.07 6.92 28.93
N TYR A 161 21.99 7.71 28.86
CA TYR A 161 21.94 9.03 29.47
C TYR A 161 22.05 8.95 31.00
N GLU A 162 21.26 8.08 31.64
CA GLU A 162 21.29 7.84 33.08
C GLU A 162 22.63 7.25 33.53
N GLY A 163 23.12 6.21 32.83
CA GLY A 163 24.38 5.55 33.17
C GLY A 163 25.63 6.42 32.96
N THR A 164 25.50 7.53 32.23
CA THR A 164 26.58 8.53 32.07
C THR A 164 26.32 9.79 32.88
N GLU A 165 25.35 9.79 33.80
CA GLU A 165 24.97 10.95 34.62
C GLU A 165 24.65 12.20 33.77
N GLY A 166 24.04 11.99 32.60
CA GLY A 166 23.66 13.05 31.67
C GLY A 166 24.76 13.51 30.71
N ASN A 167 25.97 12.94 30.78
CA ASN A 167 27.09 13.35 29.93
C ASN A 167 26.97 12.87 28.47
N PHE A 168 26.09 11.91 28.19
CA PHE A 168 25.87 11.41 26.84
C PHE A 168 24.38 11.19 26.54
N ASP A 169 23.84 11.95 25.59
CA ASP A 169 22.51 11.71 25.02
C ASP A 169 22.64 11.17 23.59
N LEU A 170 22.13 9.95 23.38
CA LEU A 170 22.12 9.26 22.08
C LEU A 170 21.44 10.09 20.98
N PHE A 171 20.50 10.97 21.35
CA PHE A 171 19.74 11.79 20.40
C PHE A 171 20.22 13.24 20.28
N ALA A 172 21.33 13.63 20.93
CA ALA A 172 21.81 15.01 20.91
C ALA A 172 22.35 15.51 19.56
N ARG A 173 22.69 14.61 18.64
CA ARG A 173 23.26 15.02 17.34
C ARG A 173 22.20 15.68 16.46
N ASP A 174 22.61 16.73 15.74
CA ASP A 174 21.73 17.50 14.85
C ASP A 174 21.04 16.64 13.78
N GLU A 175 21.73 15.63 13.27
CA GLU A 175 21.21 14.65 12.30
C GLU A 175 19.97 13.88 12.81
N TYR A 176 19.72 13.85 14.13
CA TYR A 176 18.58 13.15 14.72
C TYR A 176 17.42 14.07 15.09
N LYS A 177 17.50 15.39 14.85
CA LYS A 177 16.44 16.36 15.21
C LYS A 177 15.06 15.99 14.65
N GLN A 178 15.00 15.53 13.40
CA GLN A 178 13.73 15.14 12.78
C GLN A 178 13.12 13.91 13.45
N LEU A 179 13.95 12.91 13.76
CA LEU A 179 13.52 11.73 14.50
C LEU A 179 12.95 12.12 15.86
N VAL A 180 13.68 12.94 16.63
CA VAL A 180 13.23 13.42 17.95
C VAL A 180 11.91 14.19 17.85
N SER A 181 11.76 15.04 16.84
CA SER A 181 10.52 15.78 16.59
C SER A 181 9.34 14.84 16.33
N MET A 182 9.54 13.75 15.59
CA MET A 182 8.50 12.75 15.31
C MET A 182 8.16 11.88 16.53
N LEU A 183 9.11 11.68 17.44
CA LEU A 183 8.92 10.94 18.70
C LEU A 183 8.18 11.75 19.78
N GLY A 184 7.83 13.01 19.53
CA GLY A 184 7.28 13.95 20.50
C GLY A 184 6.06 13.44 21.30
N LYS A 185 6.12 13.64 22.63
CA LYS A 185 5.29 13.15 23.76
C LYS A 185 5.65 11.79 24.40
N GLN A 186 6.57 10.99 23.85
CA GLN A 186 7.08 9.78 24.54
C GLN A 186 8.45 9.98 25.24
N LEU A 187 9.01 11.19 25.17
CA LEU A 187 10.32 11.56 25.72
C LEU A 187 10.23 12.68 26.80
N LEU A 188 9.02 13.07 27.20
CA LEU A 188 8.74 13.94 28.36
C LEU A 188 8.12 13.11 29.47
#